data_AF-A0A8H4X3W0-F1
#
_entry.id   AF-A0A8H4X3W0-F1
#
_cell.length_a   1.000
_cell.length_b   1.000
_cell.length_c   1.000
_cell.angle_alpha   90.00
_cell.angle_beta   90.00
_cell.angle_gamma   90.00
#
_symmetry.space_group_name_H-M   'P 1'
#
loop_
_entity.id
_entity.type
_entity.pdbx_description
1 polymer ?
#
loop_
_entity_poly.entity_id
_entity_poly.type
_entity_poly.pdbx_seq_one_letter_code
_entity_poly.pdbx_strand_id
1 'polypeptide(L)'
;MITAAALHMSNVLRPETKQRSVTLNRVNNGWEPSRRAMLHALAAKQKALYLLRMAFQDLDTHGRDMVLTAAMLLVTADMIDSGKHGSKAHLDGIGWLLSYAQPATSVGEMLKDFVISDCYIFYVFALTFMDQIPQSSLALNATTASSAIHFAARNSFICCHAEILQILWSTAIILQRQSANNDDVGGTAAKGLELFMDAMTFNVEAWSQDIQQVPLGRQVTDISSRIHTGYTHQMACCIYIMYAIPSVRSFLAENTELDLEHGLIFHLHHITDEDPNFKTSFWPTFIAGAQTSDHVQQAWIMDRMRRQSRLFPWGFLYTAMETLELIWRERAKAPNGLNWLEILRNPEVTFLIV
;
A
#
# COMPACT_ATOMS: atom_id res chain seq x y z
N MET A 1 4.27 -19.77 -2.78
CA MET A 1 4.98 -19.59 -4.08
C MET A 1 4.10 -19.94 -5.28
N ILE A 2 3.61 -21.19 -5.42
CA ILE A 2 2.78 -21.58 -6.59
C ILE A 2 1.52 -20.71 -6.72
N THR A 3 0.81 -20.42 -5.61
CA THR A 3 -0.35 -19.50 -5.60
C THR A 3 0.00 -18.13 -6.19
N ALA A 4 1.02 -17.46 -5.64
CA ALA A 4 1.45 -16.14 -6.09
C ALA A 4 1.86 -16.12 -7.57
N ALA A 5 2.63 -17.12 -8.02
CA ALA A 5 3.04 -17.24 -9.42
C ALA A 5 1.85 -17.45 -10.37
N ALA A 6 0.89 -18.30 -9.99
CA ALA A 6 -0.30 -18.55 -10.79
C ALA A 6 -1.24 -17.33 -10.83
N LEU A 7 -1.37 -16.57 -9.74
CA LEU A 7 -2.10 -15.31 -9.71
C LEU A 7 -1.44 -14.24 -10.58
N HIS A 8 -0.12 -14.10 -10.48
CA HIS A 8 0.65 -13.22 -11.36
C HIS A 8 0.38 -13.56 -12.83
N MET A 9 0.48 -14.84 -13.20
CA MET A 9 0.18 -15.27 -14.57
C MET A 9 -1.27 -15.01 -14.97
N SER A 10 -2.23 -15.19 -14.06
CA SER A 10 -3.64 -14.84 -14.31
C SER A 10 -3.79 -13.37 -14.68
N ASN A 11 -3.10 -12.48 -13.96
CA ASN A 11 -3.17 -11.04 -14.20
C ASN A 11 -2.41 -10.61 -15.46
N VAL A 12 -1.26 -11.21 -15.76
CA VAL A 12 -0.52 -10.99 -17.01
C VAL A 12 -1.36 -11.39 -18.22
N LEU A 13 -2.05 -12.53 -18.13
CA LEU A 13 -2.84 -13.08 -19.24
C LEU A 13 -4.23 -12.43 -19.35
N ARG A 14 -4.56 -11.47 -18.48
CA ARG A 14 -5.86 -10.78 -18.49
C ARG A 14 -5.96 -9.88 -19.73
N PRO A 15 -6.99 -10.04 -20.58
CA PRO A 15 -7.17 -9.17 -21.74
C PRO A 15 -7.37 -7.71 -21.32
N GLU A 16 -6.77 -6.76 -22.05
CA GLU A 16 -6.99 -5.34 -21.82
C GLU A 16 -8.48 -4.99 -22.04
N THR A 17 -9.11 -4.35 -21.06
CA THR A 17 -10.50 -3.89 -21.15
C THR A 17 -10.71 -2.72 -22.12
N LYS A 18 -9.67 -2.28 -22.84
CA LYS A 18 -9.68 -1.07 -23.69
C LYS A 18 -10.57 -1.12 -24.94
N GLN A 19 -11.27 -2.22 -25.24
CA GLN A 19 -12.21 -2.26 -26.36
C GLN A 19 -13.52 -2.97 -26.00
N ARG A 20 -14.40 -2.27 -25.27
CA ARG A 20 -15.84 -2.56 -25.35
C ARG A 20 -16.41 -1.89 -26.61
N SER A 21 -15.82 -2.20 -27.76
CA SER A 21 -16.42 -1.84 -29.05
C SER A 21 -17.56 -2.82 -29.30
N VAL A 22 -18.75 -2.27 -29.54
CA VAL A 22 -20.01 -2.98 -29.70
C VAL A 22 -19.98 -3.76 -31.02
N THR A 23 -19.36 -4.93 -31.00
CA THR A 23 -19.58 -5.99 -32.00
C THR A 23 -19.74 -7.29 -31.26
N LEU A 24 -20.97 -7.58 -30.85
CA LEU A 24 -21.43 -8.94 -30.54
C LEU A 24 -21.15 -9.80 -31.78
N ASN A 25 -20.27 -10.80 -31.66
CA ASN A 25 -20.29 -12.10 -32.37
C ASN A 25 -18.94 -12.87 -32.42
N ARG A 26 -17.97 -12.59 -31.54
CA ARG A 26 -16.91 -13.57 -31.24
C ARG A 26 -16.99 -13.99 -29.79
N VAL A 27 -17.19 -15.29 -29.56
CA VAL A 27 -16.95 -15.93 -28.26
C VAL A 27 -15.48 -15.65 -27.92
N ASN A 28 -15.27 -14.66 -27.05
CA ASN A 28 -13.95 -14.10 -26.81
C ASN A 28 -13.18 -15.02 -25.84
N ASN A 29 -12.56 -16.07 -26.38
CA ASN A 29 -11.72 -17.03 -25.65
C ASN A 29 -10.43 -16.41 -25.07
N GLY A 30 -10.22 -15.09 -25.19
CA GLY A 30 -9.02 -14.41 -24.67
C GLY A 30 -8.83 -14.51 -23.16
N TRP A 31 -9.90 -14.77 -22.40
CA TRP A 31 -9.83 -14.94 -20.95
C TRP A 31 -9.47 -16.36 -20.50
N GLU A 32 -9.49 -17.34 -21.39
CA GLU A 32 -9.33 -18.76 -21.05
C GLU A 32 -7.96 -19.06 -20.39
N PRO A 33 -6.82 -18.55 -20.89
CA PRO A 33 -5.52 -18.74 -20.23
C PRO A 33 -5.44 -18.08 -18.85
N SER A 34 -5.95 -16.86 -18.70
CA SER A 34 -6.05 -16.15 -17.41
C SER A 34 -6.89 -16.95 -16.41
N ARG A 35 -8.05 -17.44 -16.84
CA ARG A 35 -8.95 -18.26 -16.01
C ARG A 35 -8.30 -19.57 -15.58
N ARG A 36 -7.56 -20.25 -16.46
CA ARG A 36 -6.82 -21.47 -16.08
C ARG A 36 -5.74 -21.19 -15.05
N ALA A 37 -4.98 -20.11 -15.22
CA ALA A 37 -3.98 -19.70 -14.24
C ALA A 37 -4.64 -19.37 -12.87
N MET A 38 -5.80 -18.70 -12.88
CA MET A 38 -6.60 -18.47 -11.67
C MET A 38 -7.06 -19.77 -11.00
N LEU A 39 -7.52 -20.77 -11.77
CA LEU A 39 -7.90 -22.08 -11.22
C LEU A 39 -6.72 -22.79 -10.56
N HIS A 40 -5.52 -22.73 -11.17
CA HIS A 40 -4.30 -23.25 -10.57
C HIS A 40 -3.93 -22.51 -9.29
N ALA A 41 -4.08 -21.18 -9.26
CA ALA A 41 -3.85 -20.39 -8.06
C ALA A 41 -4.78 -20.81 -6.92
N LEU A 42 -6.08 -20.94 -7.19
CA LEU A 42 -7.07 -21.35 -6.20
C LEU A 42 -6.80 -22.76 -5.65
N ALA A 43 -6.49 -23.72 -6.53
CA ALA A 43 -6.14 -25.08 -6.12
C ALA A 43 -4.87 -25.09 -5.24
N ALA A 44 -3.84 -24.33 -5.62
CA ALA A 44 -2.61 -24.19 -4.84
C ALA A 44 -2.87 -23.51 -3.49
N LYS A 45 -3.70 -22.45 -3.45
CA LYS A 45 -4.11 -21.76 -2.22
C LYS A 45 -4.83 -22.70 -1.27
N GLN A 46 -5.80 -23.47 -1.76
CA GLN A 46 -6.53 -24.45 -0.96
C GLN A 46 -5.58 -25.50 -0.35
N LYS A 47 -4.66 -26.05 -1.16
CA LYS A 47 -3.66 -27.01 -0.67
C LYS A 47 -2.75 -26.39 0.39
N ALA A 48 -2.29 -25.16 0.17
CA ALA A 48 -1.45 -24.45 1.13
C ALA A 48 -2.17 -24.21 2.46
N LEU A 49 -3.44 -23.78 2.44
CA LEU A 49 -4.26 -23.62 3.64
C LEU A 49 -4.47 -24.93 4.39
N TYR A 50 -4.70 -26.03 3.67
CA TYR A 50 -4.80 -27.36 4.27
C TYR A 50 -3.50 -27.76 4.99
N LEU A 51 -2.35 -27.60 4.33
CA LEU A 51 -1.04 -27.91 4.92
C LEU A 51 -0.72 -27.02 6.11
N LEU A 52 -1.04 -25.72 6.02
CA LEU A 52 -0.84 -24.77 7.11
C LEU A 52 -1.67 -25.19 8.34
N ARG A 53 -2.93 -25.58 8.14
CA ARG A 53 -3.80 -26.09 9.21
C ARG A 53 -3.21 -27.34 9.89
N MET A 54 -2.62 -28.26 9.12
CA MET A 54 -1.96 -29.44 9.67
C MET A 54 -0.71 -29.07 10.47
N ALA A 55 0.13 -28.16 9.95
CA ALA A 55 1.33 -27.70 10.64
C ALA A 55 1.02 -26.99 11.97
N PHE A 56 -0.12 -26.30 12.07
CA PHE A 56 -0.58 -25.72 13.33
C PHE A 56 -0.88 -26.75 14.43
N GLN A 57 -1.15 -28.01 14.08
CA GLN A 57 -1.40 -29.07 15.06
C GLN A 57 -0.12 -29.58 15.73
N ASP A 58 1.06 -29.29 15.14
CA ASP A 58 2.36 -29.73 15.66
C ASP A 58 3.47 -28.70 15.34
N LEU A 59 3.40 -27.55 16.02
CA LEU A 59 4.28 -26.40 15.78
C LEU A 59 5.75 -26.66 16.14
N ASP A 60 6.00 -27.55 17.11
CA ASP A 60 7.35 -27.84 17.58
C ASP A 60 8.11 -28.74 16.58
N THR A 61 7.41 -29.58 15.82
CA THR A 61 8.00 -30.41 14.75
C THR A 61 8.21 -29.65 13.43
N HIS A 62 7.32 -28.72 13.08
CA HIS A 62 7.32 -28.07 11.76
C HIS A 62 8.07 -26.72 11.71
N GLY A 63 8.48 -26.20 12.87
CA GLY A 63 9.19 -24.93 12.99
C GLY A 63 8.26 -23.72 12.84
N ARG A 64 8.16 -22.92 13.91
CA ARG A 64 7.27 -21.74 13.98
C ARG A 64 7.53 -20.73 12.86
N ASP A 65 8.79 -20.53 12.49
CA ASP A 65 9.19 -19.62 11.42
C ASP A 65 8.69 -20.06 10.03
N MET A 66 8.60 -21.36 9.78
CA MET A 66 8.12 -21.89 8.50
C MET A 66 6.61 -21.67 8.34
N VAL A 67 5.85 -21.89 9.42
CA VAL A 67 4.41 -21.62 9.48
C VAL A 67 4.13 -20.13 9.31
N LEU A 68 4.89 -19.28 9.99
CA LEU A 68 4.83 -17.82 9.87
C LEU A 68 5.09 -17.36 8.44
N THR A 69 6.18 -17.85 7.83
CA THR A 69 6.55 -17.51 6.44
C THR A 69 5.49 -17.98 5.44
N ALA A 70 4.93 -19.18 5.62
CA ALA A 70 3.87 -19.70 4.76
C ALA A 70 2.58 -18.86 4.85
N ALA A 71 2.22 -18.42 6.06
CA ALA A 71 1.08 -17.53 6.27
C ALA A 71 1.30 -16.16 5.62
N MET A 72 2.47 -15.55 5.80
CA MET A 72 2.83 -14.29 5.17
C MET A 72 2.80 -14.39 3.63
N LEU A 73 3.37 -15.45 3.06
CA LEU A 73 3.34 -15.70 1.60
C LEU A 73 1.93 -15.87 1.05
N LEU A 74 1.00 -16.43 1.83
CA LEU A 74 -0.41 -16.51 1.44
C LEU A 74 -1.05 -15.13 1.41
N VAL A 75 -0.73 -14.27 2.38
CA VAL A 75 -1.24 -12.90 2.34
C VAL A 75 -0.62 -12.09 1.21
N THR A 76 0.68 -12.25 0.94
CA THR A 76 1.32 -11.67 -0.26
C THR A 76 0.65 -12.16 -1.55
N ALA A 77 0.27 -13.44 -1.62
CA ALA A 77 -0.49 -13.95 -2.76
C ALA A 77 -1.86 -13.27 -2.88
N ASP A 78 -2.55 -13.02 -1.76
CA ASP A 78 -3.87 -12.37 -1.77
C ASP A 78 -3.81 -10.89 -2.16
N MET A 79 -2.68 -10.23 -1.89
CA MET A 79 -2.41 -8.90 -2.45
C MET A 79 -2.23 -8.95 -3.97
N ILE A 80 -1.64 -10.01 -4.51
CA ILE A 80 -1.49 -10.20 -5.96
C ILE A 80 -2.84 -10.50 -6.63
N ASP A 81 -3.82 -11.09 -5.94
CA ASP A 81 -5.10 -11.50 -6.55
C ASP A 81 -5.96 -10.31 -7.03
N SER A 82 -6.52 -9.55 -6.09
CA SER A 82 -7.30 -8.33 -6.38
C SER A 82 -7.36 -7.33 -5.23
N GLY A 83 -6.98 -7.73 -4.01
CA GLY A 83 -7.21 -6.93 -2.81
C GLY A 83 -8.69 -6.84 -2.39
N LYS A 84 -9.63 -7.40 -3.17
CA LYS A 84 -11.07 -7.38 -2.90
C LYS A 84 -11.50 -8.60 -2.11
N HIS A 85 -12.27 -8.37 -1.03
CA HIS A 85 -12.85 -9.37 -0.13
C HIS A 85 -11.82 -10.14 0.73
N GLY A 86 -12.16 -10.41 2.00
CA GLY A 86 -11.31 -11.19 2.93
C GLY A 86 -10.04 -10.49 3.42
N SER A 87 -9.63 -9.38 2.80
CA SER A 87 -8.39 -8.65 3.07
C SER A 87 -8.31 -8.06 4.49
N LYS A 88 -9.44 -7.74 5.13
CA LYS A 88 -9.47 -7.37 6.57
C LYS A 88 -9.00 -8.53 7.45
N ALA A 89 -9.54 -9.73 7.25
CA ALA A 89 -9.12 -10.92 7.99
C ALA A 89 -7.65 -11.28 7.71
N HIS A 90 -7.18 -11.05 6.48
CA HIS A 90 -5.77 -11.24 6.13
C HIS A 90 -4.86 -10.24 6.83
N LEU A 91 -5.25 -8.97 6.95
CA LEU A 91 -4.46 -7.96 7.66
C LEU A 91 -4.57 -8.09 9.18
N ASP A 92 -5.72 -8.48 9.72
CA ASP A 92 -5.85 -8.90 11.12
C ASP A 92 -4.83 -10.02 11.41
N GLY A 93 -4.77 -11.00 10.49
CA GLY A 93 -3.80 -12.08 10.50
C GLY A 93 -2.35 -11.59 10.40
N ILE A 94 -2.00 -10.69 9.47
CA ILE A 94 -0.66 -10.10 9.37
C ILE A 94 -0.31 -9.39 10.69
N GLY A 95 -1.15 -8.48 11.17
CA GLY A 95 -0.87 -7.72 12.40
C GLY A 95 -0.64 -8.64 13.58
N TRP A 96 -1.43 -9.71 13.69
CA TRP A 96 -1.23 -10.75 14.71
C TRP A 96 0.12 -11.45 14.53
N LEU A 97 0.44 -11.93 13.33
CA LEU A 97 1.72 -12.57 13.02
C LEU A 97 2.93 -11.67 13.30
N LEU A 98 2.85 -10.39 12.92
CA LEU A 98 3.92 -9.41 13.14
C LEU A 98 4.14 -9.13 14.63
N SER A 99 3.12 -9.24 15.49
CA SER A 99 3.29 -9.09 16.93
C SER A 99 4.13 -10.20 17.58
N TYR A 100 4.25 -11.37 16.93
CA TYR A 100 5.08 -12.49 17.39
C TYR A 100 6.41 -12.59 16.65
N ALA A 101 6.56 -11.91 15.51
CA ALA A 101 7.80 -11.87 14.75
C ALA A 101 8.79 -10.96 15.50
N GLN A 102 9.79 -11.56 16.17
CA GLN A 102 10.92 -10.77 16.67
C GLN A 102 11.74 -10.26 15.47
N PRO A 103 12.24 -9.00 15.49
CA PRO A 103 13.20 -8.55 14.49
C PRO A 103 14.42 -9.47 14.55
N ALA A 104 14.62 -10.30 13.52
CA ALA A 104 15.68 -11.30 13.54
C ALA A 104 17.04 -10.59 13.48
N THR A 105 17.95 -10.97 14.37
CA THR A 105 19.30 -10.38 14.52
C THR A 105 20.38 -11.17 13.78
N SER A 106 20.03 -12.20 12.99
CA SER A 106 21.03 -13.09 12.37
C SER A 106 20.93 -13.14 10.85
N VAL A 107 22.09 -12.99 10.20
CA VAL A 107 22.33 -12.84 8.74
C VAL A 107 22.01 -14.12 7.92
N GLY A 108 21.25 -15.08 8.47
CA GLY A 108 20.98 -16.38 7.85
C GLY A 108 19.59 -16.56 7.23
N GLU A 109 18.65 -15.62 7.44
CA GLU A 109 17.23 -15.80 7.13
C GLU A 109 16.71 -14.81 6.07
N MET A 110 17.53 -14.46 5.07
CA MET A 110 17.22 -13.40 4.09
C MET A 110 15.78 -13.45 3.53
N LEU A 111 15.28 -14.62 3.13
CA LEU A 111 13.91 -14.75 2.61
C LEU A 111 12.84 -14.40 3.67
N LYS A 112 13.04 -14.81 4.92
CA LYS A 112 12.15 -14.49 6.04
C LYS A 112 12.14 -12.98 6.27
N ASP A 113 13.32 -12.37 6.31
CA ASP A 113 13.48 -10.93 6.51
C ASP A 113 12.80 -10.12 5.41
N PHE A 114 12.93 -10.54 4.14
CA PHE A 114 12.24 -9.92 3.02
C PHE A 114 10.72 -10.02 3.14
N VAL A 115 10.20 -11.22 3.43
CA VAL A 115 8.76 -11.44 3.56
C VAL A 115 8.18 -10.66 4.73
N ILE A 116 8.86 -10.63 5.89
CA ILE A 116 8.47 -9.82 7.04
C ILE A 116 8.47 -8.33 6.69
N SER A 117 9.53 -7.85 6.03
CA SER A 117 9.67 -6.46 5.63
C SER A 117 8.54 -6.02 4.71
N ASP A 118 8.29 -6.79 3.64
CA ASP A 118 7.20 -6.50 2.72
C ASP A 118 5.85 -6.52 3.45
N CYS A 119 5.59 -7.50 4.34
CA CYS A 119 4.39 -7.52 5.16
C CYS A 119 4.23 -6.25 6.02
N TYR A 120 5.29 -5.72 6.64
CA TYR A 120 5.23 -4.46 7.37
C TYR A 120 4.86 -3.28 6.47
N ILE A 121 5.48 -3.15 5.29
CA ILE A 121 5.19 -2.04 4.38
C ILE A 121 3.74 -2.11 3.88
N PHE A 122 3.31 -3.29 3.44
CA PHE A 122 1.93 -3.49 3.00
C PHE A 122 0.93 -3.25 4.12
N TYR A 123 1.26 -3.67 5.34
CA TYR A 123 0.44 -3.41 6.51
C TYR A 123 0.28 -1.91 6.74
N VAL A 124 1.37 -1.14 6.74
CA VAL A 124 1.33 0.32 6.92
C VAL A 124 0.51 1.01 5.83
N PHE A 125 0.69 0.67 4.55
CA PHE A 125 -0.12 1.26 3.49
C PHE A 125 -1.59 0.86 3.57
N ALA A 126 -1.90 -0.40 3.89
CA ALA A 126 -3.28 -0.84 4.04
C ALA A 126 -4.01 -0.10 5.16
N LEU A 127 -3.33 0.18 6.28
CA LEU A 127 -3.87 0.97 7.39
C LEU A 127 -4.33 2.36 6.96
N THR A 128 -3.78 2.93 5.88
CA THR A 128 -4.18 4.26 5.41
C THR A 128 -5.63 4.29 4.88
N PHE A 129 -6.13 3.17 4.36
CA PHE A 129 -7.45 3.09 3.72
C PHE A 129 -8.51 2.38 4.57
N MET A 130 -8.12 1.78 5.69
CA MET A 130 -9.07 1.11 6.58
C MET A 130 -9.94 2.10 7.34
N ASP A 131 -11.22 1.74 7.46
CA ASP A 131 -12.16 2.40 8.38
C ASP A 131 -11.98 1.94 9.83
N GLN A 132 -11.78 0.63 10.01
CA GLN A 132 -11.52 0.02 11.31
C GLN A 132 -10.16 -0.66 11.34
N ILE A 133 -9.25 -0.10 12.14
CA ILE A 133 -7.91 -0.65 12.32
C ILE A 133 -8.00 -1.96 13.13
N PRO A 134 -7.31 -3.03 12.69
CA PRO A 134 -7.16 -4.28 13.41
C PRO A 134 -6.78 -4.07 14.89
N GLN A 135 -7.43 -4.81 15.79
CA GLN A 135 -7.04 -4.85 17.21
C GLN A 135 -5.60 -5.36 17.37
N SER A 136 -5.11 -6.20 16.44
CA SER A 136 -3.73 -6.66 16.42
C SER A 136 -2.69 -5.56 16.20
N SER A 137 -3.09 -4.39 15.66
CA SER A 137 -2.21 -3.20 15.58
C SER A 137 -1.79 -2.69 16.95
N LEU A 138 -2.61 -2.91 17.99
CA LEU A 138 -2.35 -2.50 19.37
C LEU A 138 -1.41 -3.48 20.08
N ALA A 139 -1.30 -4.72 19.59
CA ALA A 139 -0.38 -5.71 20.13
C ALA A 139 1.08 -5.43 19.72
N LEU A 140 1.28 -4.66 18.63
CA LEU A 140 2.58 -4.14 18.26
C LEU A 140 2.92 -2.96 19.19
N ASN A 141 3.88 -3.17 20.10
CA ASN A 141 4.40 -2.06 20.91
C ASN A 141 5.05 -1.02 19.97
N ALA A 142 4.92 0.28 20.28
CA ALA A 142 5.40 1.36 19.41
C ALA A 142 6.93 1.32 19.14
N THR A 143 7.72 0.92 20.13
CA THR A 143 9.18 0.76 20.04
C THR A 143 9.57 -0.40 19.11
N THR A 144 8.86 -1.53 19.18
CA THR A 144 9.04 -2.69 18.31
C THR A 144 8.54 -2.39 16.89
N ALA A 145 7.44 -1.65 16.76
CA ALA A 145 6.95 -1.21 15.46
C ALA A 145 7.95 -0.30 14.75
N SER A 146 8.55 0.66 15.47
CA SER A 146 9.56 1.57 14.91
C SER A 146 10.80 0.82 14.40
N SER A 147 11.41 -0.03 15.23
CA SER A 147 12.59 -0.79 14.80
C SER A 147 12.28 -1.71 13.62
N ALA A 148 11.10 -2.33 13.61
CA ALA A 148 10.65 -3.17 12.51
C ALA A 148 10.37 -2.39 11.22
N ILE A 149 9.80 -1.18 11.31
CA ILE A 149 9.57 -0.29 10.14
C ILE A 149 10.91 0.17 9.55
N HIS A 150 11.88 0.56 10.39
CA HIS A 150 13.22 0.91 9.90
C HIS A 150 13.92 -0.29 9.25
N PHE A 151 13.78 -1.48 9.81
CA PHE A 151 14.28 -2.71 9.20
C PHE A 151 13.59 -3.00 7.87
N ALA A 152 12.27 -2.86 7.83
CA ALA A 152 11.45 -3.12 6.65
C ALA A 152 11.78 -2.17 5.51
N ALA A 153 11.92 -0.87 5.78
CA ALA A 153 12.28 0.13 4.78
C ALA A 153 13.65 -0.14 4.13
N ARG A 154 14.62 -0.69 4.89
CA ARG A 154 15.94 -1.09 4.35
C ARG A 154 15.87 -2.36 3.50
N ASN A 155 14.90 -3.21 3.76
CA ASN A 155 14.80 -4.55 3.18
C ASN A 155 13.69 -4.71 2.13
N SER A 156 12.78 -3.76 1.99
CA SER A 156 11.76 -3.78 0.96
C SER A 156 12.28 -3.24 -0.38
N PHE A 157 11.57 -3.60 -1.45
CA PHE A 157 11.75 -2.98 -2.77
C PHE A 157 11.07 -1.60 -2.86
N ILE A 158 10.25 -1.23 -1.87
CA ILE A 158 9.54 0.04 -1.84
C ILE A 158 10.52 1.14 -1.43
N CYS A 159 10.71 2.12 -2.30
CA CYS A 159 11.59 3.28 -2.07
C CYS A 159 10.90 4.34 -1.19
N CYS A 160 10.37 3.91 -0.05
CA CYS A 160 9.75 4.76 0.95
C CYS A 160 10.58 4.77 2.23
N HIS A 161 10.72 5.94 2.83
CA HIS A 161 11.51 6.16 4.03
C HIS A 161 10.81 5.60 5.26
N ALA A 162 11.60 5.07 6.20
CA ALA A 162 11.10 4.55 7.46
C ALA A 162 10.33 5.62 8.25
N GLU A 163 10.81 6.87 8.20
CA GLU A 163 10.22 8.02 8.88
C GLU A 163 8.82 8.33 8.35
N ILE A 164 8.65 8.32 7.03
CA ILE A 164 7.32 8.50 6.40
C ILE A 164 6.39 7.33 6.73
N LEU A 165 6.89 6.09 6.69
CA LEU A 165 6.10 4.90 7.07
C LEU A 165 5.69 4.95 8.55
N GLN A 166 6.57 5.40 9.43
CA GLN A 166 6.30 5.59 10.85
C GLN A 166 5.23 6.66 11.07
N ILE A 167 5.26 7.74 10.30
CA ILE A 167 4.24 8.78 10.34
C ILE A 167 2.89 8.21 9.89
N LEU A 168 2.82 7.51 8.75
CA LEU A 168 1.58 6.87 8.29
C LEU A 168 1.00 5.90 9.32
N TRP A 169 1.84 5.06 9.92
CA TRP A 169 1.45 4.16 11.00
C TRP A 169 0.91 4.94 12.20
N SER A 170 1.60 5.99 12.63
CA SER A 170 1.20 6.81 13.79
C SER A 170 -0.12 7.54 13.54
N THR A 171 -0.33 8.08 12.34
CA THR A 171 -1.61 8.67 11.92
C THR A 171 -2.73 7.64 12.04
N ALA A 172 -2.51 6.42 11.58
CA ALA A 172 -3.50 5.34 11.68
C ALA A 172 -3.85 5.05 13.16
N ILE A 173 -2.84 4.88 14.03
CA ILE A 173 -3.05 4.62 15.46
C ILE A 173 -3.82 5.76 16.16
N ILE A 174 -3.58 7.02 15.79
CA ILE A 174 -4.34 8.16 16.32
C ILE A 174 -5.83 8.02 15.98
N LEU A 175 -6.16 7.72 14.72
CA LEU A 175 -7.54 7.57 14.26
C LEU A 175 -8.28 6.42 14.95
N GLN A 176 -7.59 5.29 15.19
CA GLN A 176 -8.17 4.17 15.94
C GLN A 176 -8.53 4.57 17.37
N ARG A 177 -7.66 5.32 18.06
CA ARG A 177 -7.92 5.77 19.44
C ARG A 177 -9.05 6.79 19.50
N GLN A 178 -9.17 7.66 18.50
CA GLN A 178 -10.27 8.62 18.40
C GLN A 178 -11.62 7.91 18.28
N SER A 179 -11.72 6.84 17.48
CA SER A 179 -12.94 6.02 17.39
C SER A 179 -13.33 5.34 18.72
N ALA A 180 -12.37 5.14 19.63
CA ALA A 180 -12.61 4.51 20.94
C ALA A 180 -12.94 5.54 22.04
N ASN A 181 -12.39 6.75 21.95
CA ASN A 181 -12.55 7.83 22.93
C ASN A 181 -13.22 9.04 22.24
N ASN A 182 -14.56 9.11 22.31
CA ASN A 182 -15.40 10.05 21.55
C ASN A 182 -15.18 11.57 21.79
N ASP A 183 -14.21 12.02 22.59
CA ASP A 183 -14.22 13.41 23.13
C ASP A 183 -12.94 14.26 22.93
N ASP A 184 -11.82 13.77 22.38
CA ASP A 184 -10.57 14.56 22.23
C ASP A 184 -10.22 14.94 20.78
N VAL A 185 -11.10 15.69 20.13
CA VAL A 185 -10.87 16.22 18.76
C VAL A 185 -9.70 17.21 18.74
N GLY A 186 -9.54 18.03 19.79
CA GLY A 186 -8.47 19.02 19.90
C GLY A 186 -7.08 18.41 20.02
N GLY A 187 -6.90 17.41 20.89
CA GLY A 187 -5.64 16.70 21.03
C GLY A 187 -5.29 15.84 19.80
N THR A 188 -6.31 15.34 19.08
CA THR A 188 -6.12 14.65 17.80
C THR A 188 -5.59 15.59 16.72
N ALA A 189 -6.14 16.80 16.60
CA ALA A 189 -5.69 17.79 15.64
C ALA A 189 -4.23 18.23 15.90
N ALA A 190 -3.87 18.46 17.17
CA ALA A 190 -2.50 18.84 17.55
C ALA A 190 -1.47 17.75 17.20
N LYS A 191 -1.76 16.48 17.50
CA LYS A 191 -0.89 15.34 17.12
C LYS A 191 -0.83 15.15 15.60
N GLY A 192 -1.94 15.35 14.89
CA GLY A 192 -1.97 15.32 13.43
C GLY A 192 -1.09 16.41 12.82
N LEU A 193 -1.08 17.61 13.42
CA LEU A 193 -0.22 18.72 12.99
C LEU A 193 1.26 18.42 13.25
N GLU A 194 1.61 17.84 14.39
CA GLU A 194 2.98 17.40 14.70
C GLU A 194 3.48 16.42 13.62
N LEU A 195 2.70 15.36 13.35
CA LEU A 195 3.02 14.38 12.30
C LEU A 195 3.14 15.00 10.91
N PHE A 196 2.28 15.98 10.59
CA PHE A 196 2.35 16.70 9.31
C PHE A 196 3.63 17.55 9.21
N MET A 197 4.01 18.25 10.29
CA MET A 197 5.23 19.05 10.33
C MET A 197 6.49 18.16 10.28
N ASP A 198 6.48 17.02 10.97
CA ASP A 198 7.56 16.03 10.90
C ASP A 198 7.74 15.52 9.46
N ALA A 199 6.63 15.21 8.76
CA ALA A 199 6.68 14.81 7.37
C ALA A 199 7.27 15.92 6.49
N MET A 200 6.81 17.16 6.63
CA MET A 200 7.27 18.31 5.83
C MET A 200 8.74 18.68 6.06
N THR A 201 9.23 18.54 7.28
CA THR A 201 10.62 18.91 7.63
C THR A 201 11.63 17.80 7.38
N PHE A 202 11.16 16.59 7.05
CA PHE A 202 12.02 15.48 6.72
C PHE A 202 12.93 15.78 5.52
N ASN A 203 14.24 15.56 5.69
CA ASN A 203 15.24 15.87 4.67
C ASN A 203 15.41 14.70 3.67
N VAL A 204 14.59 14.73 2.62
CA VAL A 204 14.63 13.75 1.52
C VAL A 204 15.98 13.71 0.81
N GLU A 205 16.63 14.86 0.61
CA GLU A 205 17.93 14.93 -0.07
C GLU A 205 19.01 14.19 0.72
N ALA A 206 19.13 14.46 2.02
CA ALA A 206 20.09 13.79 2.89
C ALA A 206 19.85 12.28 2.94
N TRP A 207 18.59 11.85 3.07
CA TRP A 207 18.26 10.43 3.01
C TRP A 207 18.63 9.79 1.66
N SER A 208 18.37 10.49 0.56
CA SER A 208 18.60 9.93 -0.78
C SER A 208 20.07 9.62 -1.01
N GLN A 209 20.96 10.40 -0.39
CA GLN A 209 22.41 10.24 -0.45
C GLN A 209 22.91 9.17 0.54
N ASP A 210 22.17 8.90 1.62
CA ASP A 210 22.50 7.81 2.54
C ASP A 210 22.16 6.45 1.92
N ILE A 211 23.15 5.89 1.23
CA ILE A 211 23.12 4.54 0.64
C ILE A 211 23.98 3.53 1.41
N GLN A 212 24.66 3.95 2.50
CA GLN A 212 25.61 3.08 3.21
C GLN A 212 24.93 1.86 3.82
N GLN A 213 23.68 2.02 4.24
CA GLN A 213 22.85 0.97 4.83
C GLN A 213 22.01 0.20 3.80
N VAL A 214 22.10 0.56 2.52
CA VAL A 214 21.40 -0.14 1.43
C VAL A 214 22.29 -1.28 0.95
N PRO A 215 21.79 -2.54 0.92
CA PRO A 215 22.57 -3.68 0.46
C PRO A 215 23.14 -3.47 -0.95
N LEU A 216 24.37 -3.93 -1.18
CA LEU A 216 25.15 -3.62 -2.41
C LEU A 216 24.39 -3.89 -3.72
N GLY A 217 23.63 -4.99 -3.79
CA GLY A 217 22.81 -5.35 -4.96
C GLY A 217 21.55 -4.50 -5.17
N ARG A 218 21.28 -3.54 -4.27
CA ARG A 218 20.13 -2.64 -4.27
C ARG A 218 20.52 -1.17 -4.13
N GLN A 219 21.81 -0.86 -4.05
CA GLN A 219 22.26 0.54 -4.01
C GLN A 219 21.78 1.26 -5.26
N VAL A 220 21.06 2.35 -5.06
CA VAL A 220 20.48 3.13 -6.15
C VAL A 220 21.63 3.85 -6.86
N THR A 221 21.79 3.59 -8.15
CA THR A 221 22.80 4.25 -8.98
C THR A 221 22.39 5.66 -9.38
N ASP A 222 21.08 5.92 -9.48
CA ASP A 222 20.51 7.24 -9.76
C ASP A 222 19.89 7.87 -8.51
N ILE A 223 20.66 8.75 -7.86
CA ILE A 223 20.22 9.50 -6.68
C ILE A 223 19.05 10.45 -7.03
N SER A 224 18.99 10.98 -8.26
CA SER A 224 17.92 11.90 -8.67
C SER A 224 16.56 11.19 -8.65
N SER A 225 16.50 9.98 -9.22
CA SER A 225 15.31 9.13 -9.17
C SER A 225 14.85 8.85 -7.72
N ARG A 226 15.80 8.54 -6.82
CA ARG A 226 15.52 8.32 -5.40
C ARG A 226 14.98 9.58 -4.72
N ILE A 227 15.50 10.76 -5.03
CA ILE A 227 15.00 12.04 -4.53
C ILE A 227 13.55 12.26 -4.94
N HIS A 228 13.23 12.14 -6.24
CA HIS A 228 11.85 12.31 -6.71
C HIS A 228 10.90 11.33 -6.01
N THR A 229 11.30 10.06 -5.94
CA THR A 229 10.50 9.04 -5.26
C THR A 229 10.28 9.36 -3.80
N GLY A 230 11.31 9.86 -3.12
CA GLY A 230 11.23 10.28 -1.74
C GLY A 230 10.22 11.42 -1.52
N TYR A 231 10.29 12.46 -2.35
CA TYR A 231 9.34 13.57 -2.31
C TYR A 231 7.90 13.14 -2.60
N THR A 232 7.68 12.21 -3.54
CA THR A 232 6.32 11.71 -3.81
C THR A 232 5.68 11.07 -2.56
N HIS A 233 6.44 10.28 -1.79
CA HIS A 233 5.94 9.67 -0.56
C HIS A 233 5.71 10.71 0.54
N GLN A 234 6.64 11.67 0.69
CA GLN A 234 6.51 12.75 1.66
C GLN A 234 5.25 13.58 1.41
N MET A 235 5.06 14.07 0.17
CA MET A 235 3.91 14.92 -0.18
C MET A 235 2.59 14.15 -0.11
N ALA A 236 2.56 12.91 -0.57
CA ALA A 236 1.38 12.05 -0.44
C ALA A 236 1.04 11.75 1.02
N CYS A 237 2.03 11.60 1.91
CA CYS A 237 1.83 11.47 3.36
C CYS A 237 1.17 12.73 3.95
N CYS A 238 1.67 13.92 3.58
CA CYS A 238 1.09 15.19 4.02
C CYS A 238 -0.38 15.34 3.59
N ILE A 239 -0.68 15.06 2.30
CA ILE A 239 -2.04 15.06 1.77
C ILE A 239 -2.90 14.04 2.54
N TYR A 240 -2.41 12.82 2.72
CA TYR A 240 -3.14 11.80 3.48
C TYR A 240 -3.51 12.28 4.89
N ILE A 241 -2.59 12.89 5.64
CA ILE A 241 -2.87 13.43 6.99
C ILE A 241 -3.97 14.49 6.94
N MET A 242 -3.95 15.40 5.96
CA MET A 242 -4.98 16.46 5.82
C MET A 242 -6.39 15.91 5.55
N TYR A 243 -6.50 14.71 4.98
CA TYR A 243 -7.78 14.05 4.68
C TYR A 243 -8.20 13.06 5.77
N ALA A 244 -7.22 12.43 6.42
CA ALA A 244 -7.46 11.50 7.51
C ALA A 244 -7.81 12.23 8.81
N ILE A 245 -7.20 13.40 9.06
CA ILE A 245 -7.48 14.28 10.20
C ILE A 245 -7.82 15.68 9.67
N PRO A 246 -9.06 15.91 9.20
CA PRO A 246 -9.44 17.17 8.55
C PRO A 246 -9.24 18.43 9.41
N SER A 247 -9.26 18.30 10.74
CA SER A 247 -9.01 19.39 11.69
C SER A 247 -7.57 19.93 11.63
N VAL A 248 -6.61 19.22 11.04
CA VAL A 248 -5.25 19.75 10.82
C VAL A 248 -5.27 20.97 9.89
N ARG A 249 -6.21 21.02 8.94
CA ARG A 249 -6.29 22.08 7.93
C ARG A 249 -6.47 23.47 8.53
N SER A 250 -7.09 23.60 9.70
CA SER A 250 -7.27 24.90 10.37
C SER A 250 -5.96 25.54 10.86
N PHE A 251 -4.87 24.77 10.90
CA PHE A 251 -3.55 25.23 11.34
C PHE A 251 -2.59 25.48 10.18
N LEU A 252 -2.99 25.15 8.95
CA LEU A 252 -2.15 25.26 7.75
C LEU A 252 -2.48 26.52 6.96
N ALA A 253 -1.54 26.96 6.13
CA ALA A 253 -1.79 28.04 5.20
C ALA A 253 -2.77 27.60 4.11
N GLU A 254 -3.57 28.54 3.58
CA GLU A 254 -4.65 28.25 2.63
C GLU A 254 -4.17 27.53 1.36
N ASN A 255 -2.96 27.85 0.88
CA ASN A 255 -2.38 27.25 -0.34
C ASN A 255 -1.65 25.92 -0.11
N THR A 256 -1.48 25.46 1.14
CA THR A 256 -0.64 24.29 1.44
C THR A 256 -1.10 23.03 0.70
N GLU A 257 -2.41 22.80 0.58
CA GLU A 257 -2.95 21.64 -0.14
C GLU A 257 -2.60 21.66 -1.64
N LEU A 258 -2.76 22.84 -2.26
CA LEU A 258 -2.49 23.04 -3.68
C LEU A 258 -1.00 22.91 -4.00
N ASP A 259 -0.13 23.45 -3.15
CA ASP A 259 1.33 23.35 -3.29
C ASP A 259 1.79 21.89 -3.18
N LEU A 260 1.21 21.12 -2.25
CA LEU A 260 1.47 19.69 -2.11
C LEU A 260 1.00 18.88 -3.33
N GLU A 261 -0.20 19.17 -3.85
CA GLU A 261 -0.73 18.50 -5.04
C GLU A 261 0.14 18.76 -6.27
N HIS A 262 0.50 20.02 -6.53
CA HIS A 262 1.38 20.38 -7.64
C HIS A 262 2.78 19.75 -7.51
N GLY A 263 3.36 19.78 -6.30
CA GLY A 263 4.64 19.14 -6.03
C GLY A 263 4.58 17.62 -6.24
N LEU A 264 3.54 16.95 -5.74
CA LEU A 264 3.37 15.51 -5.89
C LEU A 264 3.30 15.11 -7.36
N ILE A 265 2.48 15.83 -8.15
CA ILE A 265 2.38 15.61 -9.60
C ILE A 265 3.71 15.89 -10.30
N PHE A 266 4.43 16.95 -9.93
CA PHE A 266 5.75 17.28 -10.47
C PHE A 266 6.74 16.13 -10.26
N HIS A 267 6.89 15.63 -9.03
CA HIS A 267 7.82 14.54 -8.75
C HIS A 267 7.39 13.23 -9.41
N LEU A 268 6.09 12.91 -9.47
CA LEU A 268 5.61 11.73 -10.19
C LEU A 268 5.92 11.78 -11.69
N HIS A 269 5.90 12.97 -12.33
CA HIS A 269 6.26 13.12 -13.75
C HIS A 269 7.75 12.81 -14.03
N HIS A 270 8.62 13.03 -13.06
CA HIS A 270 10.06 12.78 -13.21
C HIS A 270 10.43 11.29 -13.07
N ILE A 271 9.52 10.47 -12.53
CA ILE A 271 9.68 9.03 -12.41
C ILE A 271 9.05 8.39 -13.65
N THR A 272 9.84 8.16 -14.70
CA THR A 272 9.39 7.58 -15.98
C THR A 272 9.17 6.06 -15.89
N ASP A 273 8.67 5.41 -16.94
CA ASP A 273 8.43 3.95 -16.92
C ASP A 273 9.71 3.12 -16.82
N GLU A 274 10.80 3.67 -17.32
CA GLU A 274 12.14 3.09 -17.31
C GLU A 274 12.83 3.26 -15.95
N ASP A 275 12.29 4.12 -15.10
CA ASP A 275 12.81 4.38 -13.77
C ASP A 275 12.62 3.15 -12.86
N PRO A 276 13.67 2.64 -12.19
CA PRO A 276 13.57 1.51 -11.26
C PRO A 276 12.54 1.69 -10.13
N ASN A 277 12.26 2.93 -9.74
CA ASN A 277 11.32 3.33 -8.70
C ASN A 277 9.90 3.61 -9.23
N PHE A 278 9.66 3.49 -10.54
CA PHE A 278 8.32 3.64 -11.11
C PHE A 278 7.29 2.74 -10.42
N LYS A 279 7.69 1.50 -10.17
CA LYS A 279 6.90 0.47 -9.47
C LYS A 279 6.64 0.76 -8.00
N THR A 280 7.42 1.63 -7.36
CA THR A 280 7.28 1.92 -5.93
C THR A 280 6.36 3.11 -5.66
N SER A 281 5.91 3.78 -6.73
CA SER A 281 5.10 5.00 -6.64
C SER A 281 3.59 4.74 -6.74
N PHE A 282 3.10 3.50 -6.57
CA PHE A 282 1.67 3.18 -6.67
C PHE A 282 0.82 3.95 -5.65
N TRP A 283 1.24 3.95 -4.38
CA TRP A 283 0.51 4.60 -3.30
C TRP A 283 0.50 6.12 -3.48
N PRO A 284 1.64 6.81 -3.72
CA PRO A 284 1.63 8.23 -4.06
C PRO A 284 0.82 8.56 -5.32
N THR A 285 0.87 7.71 -6.36
CA THR A 285 0.09 7.90 -7.59
C THR A 285 -1.41 7.85 -7.29
N PHE A 286 -1.85 6.98 -6.39
CA PHE A 286 -3.25 6.94 -5.98
C PHE A 286 -3.66 8.12 -5.13
N ILE A 287 -2.85 8.55 -4.17
CA ILE A 287 -3.15 9.75 -3.39
C ILE A 287 -3.32 10.95 -4.33
N ALA A 288 -2.42 11.12 -5.31
CA ALA A 288 -2.54 12.15 -6.34
C ALA A 288 -3.85 12.01 -7.14
N GLY A 289 -4.19 10.79 -7.56
CA GLY A 289 -5.44 10.49 -8.27
C GLY A 289 -6.70 10.79 -7.46
N ALA A 290 -6.73 10.38 -6.20
CA ALA A 290 -7.87 10.58 -5.31
C ALA A 290 -8.08 12.07 -5.01
N GLN A 291 -6.97 12.81 -4.94
CA GLN A 291 -6.96 14.24 -4.70
C GLN A 291 -7.48 15.05 -5.89
N THR A 292 -6.97 14.78 -7.08
CA THR A 292 -7.19 15.65 -8.24
C THR A 292 -8.65 15.69 -8.70
N SER A 293 -9.12 16.90 -8.98
CA SER A 293 -10.40 17.15 -9.65
C SER A 293 -10.23 17.48 -11.14
N ASP A 294 -8.99 17.65 -11.62
CA ASP A 294 -8.71 17.99 -13.01
C ASP A 294 -8.77 16.75 -13.90
N HIS A 295 -9.64 16.78 -14.91
CA HIS A 295 -9.83 15.65 -15.82
C HIS A 295 -8.57 15.28 -16.61
N VAL A 296 -7.69 16.24 -16.90
CA VAL A 296 -6.43 15.97 -17.61
C VAL A 296 -5.48 15.17 -16.69
N GLN A 297 -5.32 15.61 -15.45
CA GLN A 297 -4.56 14.87 -14.44
C GLN A 297 -5.18 13.50 -14.13
N GLN A 298 -6.50 13.37 -14.00
CA GLN A 298 -7.17 12.08 -13.80
C GLN A 298 -6.84 11.09 -14.93
N ALA A 299 -6.90 11.56 -16.19
CA ALA A 299 -6.55 10.75 -17.35
C ALA A 299 -5.07 10.32 -17.32
N TRP A 300 -4.17 11.23 -16.95
CA TRP A 300 -2.75 10.93 -16.80
C TRP A 300 -2.47 9.91 -15.69
N ILE A 301 -3.11 10.04 -14.53
CA ILE A 301 -3.00 9.09 -13.41
C ILE A 301 -3.48 7.70 -13.84
N MET A 302 -4.63 7.60 -14.51
CA MET A 302 -5.12 6.31 -15.02
C MET A 302 -4.16 5.68 -16.02
N ASP A 303 -3.57 6.47 -16.90
CA ASP A 303 -2.58 5.96 -17.84
C ASP A 303 -1.32 5.47 -17.12
N ARG A 304 -0.80 6.24 -16.15
CA ARG A 304 0.32 5.86 -15.30
C ARG A 304 0.07 4.56 -14.55
N MET A 305 -1.07 4.41 -13.89
CA MET A 305 -1.43 3.18 -13.15
C MET A 305 -1.57 1.97 -14.06
N ARG A 306 -2.08 2.13 -15.29
CA ARG A 306 -2.12 1.04 -16.29
C ARG A 306 -0.72 0.62 -16.71
N ARG A 307 0.21 1.56 -16.84
CA ARG A 307 1.62 1.26 -17.12
C ARG A 307 2.28 0.55 -15.94
N GLN A 308 1.99 0.98 -14.70
CA GLN A 308 2.42 0.28 -13.48
C GLN A 308 1.86 -1.15 -13.42
N SER A 309 0.58 -1.35 -13.74
CA SER A 309 -0.04 -2.68 -13.69
C SER A 309 0.48 -3.66 -14.75
N ARG A 310 1.09 -3.15 -15.83
CA ARG A 310 1.78 -3.98 -16.84
C ARG A 310 3.14 -4.47 -16.35
N LEU A 311 3.83 -3.66 -15.53
CA LEU A 311 5.12 -4.01 -14.94
C LEU A 311 4.97 -4.90 -13.70
N PHE A 312 3.95 -4.62 -12.89
CA PHE A 312 3.60 -5.37 -11.68
C PHE A 312 2.11 -5.72 -11.77
N PRO A 313 1.76 -6.89 -12.33
CA PRO A 313 0.38 -7.31 -12.54
C PRO A 313 -0.22 -7.79 -11.22
N TRP A 314 -0.24 -6.88 -10.25
CA TRP A 314 -0.84 -7.04 -8.95
C TRP A 314 -2.28 -6.59 -9.03
N GLY A 315 -3.17 -7.48 -8.62
CA GLY A 315 -4.61 -7.30 -8.74
C GLY A 315 -5.12 -6.02 -8.10
N PHE A 316 -4.49 -5.59 -7.00
CA PHE A 316 -4.87 -4.38 -6.30
C PHE A 316 -4.74 -3.11 -7.17
N LEU A 317 -3.85 -3.07 -8.17
CA LEU A 317 -3.73 -1.89 -9.03
C LEU A 317 -4.96 -1.71 -9.92
N TYR A 318 -5.59 -2.81 -10.34
CA TYR A 318 -6.87 -2.74 -11.05
C TYR A 318 -7.98 -2.25 -10.13
N THR A 319 -7.99 -2.74 -8.90
CA THR A 319 -8.92 -2.28 -7.87
C THR A 319 -8.72 -0.79 -7.56
N ALA A 320 -7.47 -0.32 -7.42
CA ALA A 320 -7.15 1.08 -7.20
C ALA A 320 -7.67 1.98 -8.33
N MET A 321 -7.48 1.57 -9.59
CA MET A 321 -8.03 2.28 -10.75
C MET A 321 -9.56 2.36 -10.74
N GLU A 322 -10.25 1.25 -10.49
CA GLU A 322 -11.72 1.23 -10.38
C GLU A 322 -12.22 2.10 -9.22
N THR A 323 -11.45 2.14 -8.14
CA THR A 323 -11.72 2.96 -6.96
C THR A 323 -11.54 4.45 -7.23
N LEU A 324 -10.52 4.86 -7.99
CA LEU A 324 -10.37 6.25 -8.43
C LEU A 324 -11.57 6.70 -9.26
N GLU A 325 -12.05 5.87 -10.19
CA GLU A 325 -13.24 6.15 -10.99
C GLU A 325 -14.50 6.32 -10.10
N LEU A 326 -14.60 5.53 -9.02
CA LEU A 326 -15.67 5.68 -8.03
C LEU A 326 -15.54 7.01 -7.27
N ILE A 327 -14.35 7.35 -6.75
CA ILE A 327 -14.09 8.60 -6.04
C ILE A 327 -14.49 9.80 -6.91
N TRP A 328 -14.04 9.84 -8.16
CA TRP A 328 -14.35 10.93 -9.08
C TRP A 328 -15.85 11.04 -9.36
N ARG A 329 -16.52 9.90 -9.53
CA ARG A 329 -17.98 9.86 -9.75
C ARG A 329 -18.75 10.37 -8.54
N GLU A 330 -18.39 9.96 -7.32
CA GLU A 330 -19.09 10.39 -6.12
C GLU A 330 -18.81 11.87 -5.79
N ARG A 331 -17.56 12.33 -5.97
CA ARG A 331 -17.21 13.75 -5.80
C ARG A 331 -17.93 14.66 -6.79
N ALA A 332 -18.14 14.21 -8.03
CA ALA A 332 -18.89 14.97 -9.04
C ALA A 332 -20.38 15.16 -8.70
N LYS A 333 -20.96 14.32 -7.82
CA LYS A 333 -22.36 14.45 -7.38
C LYS A 333 -22.56 15.45 -6.25
N ALA A 334 -21.48 15.86 -5.56
CA ALA A 334 -21.54 16.69 -4.36
C ALA A 334 -21.00 18.11 -4.62
N PRO A 335 -21.78 19.18 -4.36
CA PRO A 335 -21.38 20.57 -4.66
C PRO A 335 -20.09 21.03 -3.97
N ASN A 336 -19.82 20.50 -2.77
CA ASN A 336 -18.68 20.92 -1.94
C ASN A 336 -17.49 19.96 -2.05
N GLY A 337 -17.59 18.92 -2.87
CA GLY A 337 -16.62 17.82 -2.93
C GLY A 337 -16.65 16.95 -1.67
N LEU A 338 -16.87 15.65 -1.82
CA LEU A 338 -16.72 14.72 -0.71
C LEU A 338 -15.23 14.50 -0.40
N ASN A 339 -14.91 14.30 0.88
CA ASN A 339 -13.62 13.77 1.30
C ASN A 339 -13.46 12.39 0.66
N TRP A 340 -12.44 12.24 -0.19
CA TRP A 340 -12.22 10.99 -0.92
C TRP A 340 -11.94 9.81 0.01
N LEU A 341 -11.34 10.05 1.18
CA LEU A 341 -11.04 9.01 2.16
C LEU A 341 -12.30 8.54 2.89
N GLU A 342 -13.29 9.40 3.10
CA GLU A 342 -14.61 9.01 3.61
C GLU A 342 -15.37 8.12 2.62
N ILE A 343 -15.28 8.42 1.31
CA ILE A 343 -15.83 7.56 0.25
C ILE A 343 -15.18 6.17 0.32
N LEU A 344 -13.86 6.11 0.48
CA LEU A 344 -13.12 4.85 0.57
C LEU A 344 -13.46 4.01 1.80
N ARG A 345 -13.67 4.68 2.94
CA ARG A 345 -13.97 4.04 4.22
C ARG A 345 -15.44 3.58 4.32
N ASN A 346 -16.27 3.91 3.33
CA ASN A 346 -17.64 3.42 3.29
C ASN A 346 -17.64 1.86 3.25
N PRO A 347 -18.36 1.18 4.16
CA PRO A 347 -18.40 -0.29 4.21
C PRO A 347 -18.88 -0.97 2.92
N GLU A 348 -19.64 -0.25 2.09
CA GLU A 348 -20.09 -0.73 0.77
C GLU A 348 -18.95 -0.76 -0.27
N VAL A 349 -17.86 -0.01 -0.02
CA VAL A 349 -16.65 0.00 -0.81
C VAL A 349 -15.68 -1.03 -0.24
N THR A 350 -15.66 -2.23 -0.82
CA THR A 350 -14.73 -3.31 -0.44
C THR A 350 -13.33 -3.04 -1.01
N PHE A 351 -12.61 -2.13 -0.37
CA PHE A 351 -11.28 -1.69 -0.78
C PHE A 351 -10.30 -1.79 0.38
N LEU A 352 -9.03 -2.09 0.10
CA LEU A 352 -8.08 -2.36 1.20
C LEU A 352 -6.63 -1.96 0.95
N ILE A 353 -6.13 -2.03 -0.28
CA ILE A 353 -4.73 -1.66 -0.58
C ILE A 353 -4.70 -0.93 -1.91
N VAL A 354 -3.87 0.12 -1.96
CA VAL A 354 -3.37 0.72 -3.19
C VAL A 354 -1.87 0.53 -3.26
#